data_AF-A0A3E1NGC2-F1
#
_entry.id   AF-A0A3E1NGC2-F1
#
_cell.length_a   1.000
_cell.length_b   1.000
_cell.length_c   1.000
_cell.angle_alpha   90.00
_cell.angle_beta   90.00
_cell.angle_gamma   90.00
#
_symmetry.space_group_name_H-M   'P 1'
#
loop_
_entity.id
_entity.type
_entity.pdbx_description
1 polymer ?
#
loop_
_entity_poly.entity_id
_entity_poly.type
_entity_poly.pdbx_seq_one_letter_code
_entity_poly.pdbx_strand_id
1 'polypeptide(L)' 'MSKKNQHVVPLGNGWAVRVEGRKTATVITSRQSDAISYATNIAKQQKSEVVIHGRDGKIRGKNSYGNDPYPPKG' A
#
# COMPACT_ATOMS: atom_id res chain seq x y z
N MET A 1 -12.60 -14.56 -4.71
CA MET A 1 -12.05 -13.33 -5.33
C MET A 1 -10.73 -13.01 -4.67
N SER A 2 -9.65 -12.88 -5.44
CA SER A 2 -8.31 -12.61 -4.90
C SER A 2 -8.27 -11.26 -4.17
N LYS A 3 -7.77 -11.26 -2.93
CA LYS A 3 -7.48 -10.03 -2.18
C LYS A 3 -6.52 -9.19 -3.01
N LYS A 4 -6.85 -7.94 -3.27
CA LYS A 4 -6.01 -7.05 -4.08
C LYS A 4 -5.14 -6.21 -3.18
N ASN A 5 -3.84 -6.44 -3.24
CA ASN A 5 -2.89 -5.71 -2.40
C ASN A 5 -2.69 -4.28 -2.90
N GLN A 6 -2.38 -3.38 -1.99
CA GLN A 6 -2.18 -1.96 -2.26
C GLN A 6 -0.68 -1.67 -2.26
N HIS A 7 -0.13 -1.24 -3.38
CA HIS A 7 1.28 -0.88 -3.48
C HIS A 7 1.44 0.63 -3.40
N VAL A 8 2.25 1.08 -2.45
CA VAL A 8 2.75 2.46 -2.37
C VAL A 8 4.07 2.51 -3.12
N VAL A 9 4.07 3.09 -4.32
CA VAL A 9 5.25 3.21 -5.19
C VAL A 9 5.68 4.67 -5.34
N PRO A 10 6.99 4.96 -5.49
CA PRO A 10 7.44 6.30 -5.84
C PRO A 10 6.92 6.69 -7.23
N LEU A 11 6.48 7.94 -7.39
CA LEU A 11 6.04 8.50 -8.67
C LEU A 11 6.58 9.93 -8.80
N GLY A 12 7.66 10.08 -9.57
CA GLY A 12 8.35 11.36 -9.72
C GLY A 12 8.78 11.93 -8.37
N ASN A 13 8.25 13.11 -8.02
CA ASN A 13 8.52 13.77 -6.74
C ASN A 13 7.57 13.34 -5.60
N GLY A 14 6.62 12.45 -5.87
CA GLY A 14 5.61 12.00 -4.92
C GLY A 14 5.48 10.48 -4.85
N TRP A 15 4.29 10.04 -4.46
CA TRP A 15 3.95 8.66 -4.17
C TRP A 15 2.61 8.32 -4.78
N ALA A 16 2.49 7.13 -5.33
CA ALA A 16 1.25 6.62 -5.89
C ALA A 16 0.83 5.34 -5.18
N VAL A 17 -0.45 5.27 -4.85
CA VAL A 17 -1.10 4.05 -4.39
C VAL A 17 -1.68 3.36 -5.61
N ARG A 18 -1.25 2.13 -5.90
CA ARG A 18 -1.77 1.30 -7.00
C ARG A 18 -2.26 -0.03 -6.47
N VAL A 19 -3.35 -0.54 -7.05
CA VAL A 19 -3.85 -1.87 -6.74
C VAL A 19 -3.01 -2.92 -7.49
N GLU A 20 -2.72 -4.05 -6.86
CA GLU A 20 -2.04 -5.17 -7.48
C GLU A 20 -2.77 -5.63 -8.76
N GLY A 21 -2.01 -5.83 -9.83
CA GLY A 21 -2.56 -6.16 -11.16
C GLY A 21 -3.22 -4.99 -11.90
N ARG A 22 -3.33 -3.80 -11.30
CA ARG A 22 -3.86 -2.60 -11.97
C ARG A 22 -2.73 -1.67 -12.40
N LYS A 23 -2.82 -1.18 -13.64
CA LYS A 23 -1.85 -0.22 -14.19
C LYS A 23 -2.08 1.22 -13.69
N THR A 24 -3.29 1.53 -13.24
CA THR A 24 -3.64 2.89 -12.79
C THR A 24 -3.38 3.10 -11.31
N ALA A 25 -2.81 4.26 -10.99
CA ALA A 25 -2.77 4.75 -9.62
C ALA A 25 -4.18 5.12 -9.16
N THR A 26 -4.54 4.70 -7.95
CA THR A 26 -5.79 5.06 -7.27
C THR A 26 -5.70 6.44 -6.64
N VAL A 27 -4.54 6.74 -6.04
CA VAL A 27 -4.28 8.03 -5.37
C VAL A 27 -2.82 8.42 -5.64
N ILE A 28 -2.57 9.71 -5.84
CA ILE A 28 -1.23 10.29 -5.91
C ILE A 28 -1.11 11.30 -4.77
N THR A 29 -0.05 11.20 -3.98
CA THR A 29 0.27 12.10 -2.87
C THR A 29 1.68 12.64 -3.01
N SER A 30 1.98 13.75 -2.36
CA SER A 30 3.34 14.29 -2.30
C SER A 30 4.23 13.54 -1.28
N ARG A 31 3.64 13.05 -0.19
CA ARG A 31 4.35 12.36 0.89
C ARG A 31 4.04 10.87 0.93
N GLN A 32 5.04 10.07 1.31
CA GLN A 32 4.92 8.62 1.47
C GLN A 32 3.95 8.26 2.58
N SER A 33 3.99 9.01 3.69
CA SER A 33 3.09 8.84 4.84
C SER A 33 1.64 8.87 4.42
N ASP A 34 1.28 9.81 3.54
CA ASP A 34 -0.10 10.03 3.12
C ASP A 34 -0.55 8.85 2.23
N ALA A 35 0.31 8.43 1.29
CA ALA A 35 0.06 7.24 0.47
C ALA A 35 -0.10 5.98 1.31
N ILE A 36 0.73 5.79 2.35
CA ILE A 36 0.62 4.66 3.29
C ILE A 36 -0.72 4.70 4.02
N SER A 37 -1.13 5.86 4.53
CA SER A 37 -2.41 6.03 5.22
C SER A 37 -3.59 5.68 4.31
N TYR A 38 -3.60 6.18 3.07
CA TYR A 38 -4.64 5.84 2.08
C TYR A 38 -4.64 4.34 1.74
N ALA A 39 -3.47 3.77 1.43
CA ALA A 39 -3.34 2.35 1.12
C ALA A 39 -3.79 1.47 2.29
N THR A 40 -3.47 1.86 3.52
CA THR A 40 -3.88 1.19 4.76
C THR A 40 -5.40 1.18 4.94
N ASN A 41 -6.07 2.31 4.72
CA ASN A 41 -7.53 2.38 4.81
C ASN A 41 -8.20 1.46 3.79
N ILE A 42 -7.72 1.45 2.55
CA ILE A 42 -8.23 0.57 1.49
C ILE A 42 -7.98 -0.90 1.85
N ALA A 43 -6.76 -1.23 2.29
CA ALA A 43 -6.38 -2.59 2.63
C ALA A 43 -7.17 -3.13 3.83
N LYS A 44 -7.47 -2.31 4.84
CA LYS A 44 -8.35 -2.68 5.96
C LYS A 44 -9.78 -3.01 5.48
N GLN A 45 -10.36 -2.18 4.61
CA GLN A 45 -11.70 -2.41 4.06
C GLN A 45 -11.75 -3.68 3.19
N GLN A 46 -10.69 -3.91 2.40
CA GLN A 46 -10.59 -5.04 1.48
C GLN A 46 -9.99 -6.30 2.11
N LYS A 47 -9.60 -6.23 3.39
CA LYS A 47 -8.88 -7.29 4.12
C LYS A 47 -7.67 -7.80 3.30
N SER A 48 -6.87 -6.87 2.77
CA SER A 48 -5.70 -7.13 1.93
C SER A 48 -4.41 -6.57 2.54
N GLU A 49 -3.31 -6.64 1.81
CA GLU A 49 -2.00 -6.18 2.27
C GLU A 49 -1.62 -4.84 1.64
N VAL A 50 -0.76 -4.09 2.34
CA VAL A 50 -0.09 -2.89 1.84
C VAL A 50 1.39 -3.21 1.63
N VAL A 51 1.89 -2.95 0.44
CA VAL A 51 3.31 -3.09 0.08
C VAL A 51 3.90 -1.70 -0.09
N ILE A 52 4.89 -1.37 0.74
CA ILE A 52 5.51 -0.04 0.79
C ILE A 52 6.85 -0.13 0.07
N HIS A 53 6.99 0.59 -1.04
CA HIS A 53 8.25 0.70 -1.76
C HIS A 53 9.08 1.89 -1.23
N GLY A 54 10.40 1.83 -1.35
CA GLY A 54 11.31 2.96 -1.18
C GLY A 54 11.40 3.80 -2.45
N ARG A 55 12.13 4.93 -2.39
CA ARG A 55 12.41 5.76 -3.58
C ARG A 55 13.25 5.02 -4.62
N ASP A 56 13.98 4.00 -4.20
CA ASP A 56 14.73 3.06 -5.03
C ASP A 56 13.83 2.01 -5.72
N GLY A 57 12.52 2.07 -5.51
CA GLY A 57 11.54 1.13 -6.07
C GLY A 57 11.52 -0.24 -5.39
N LYS A 58 12.44 -0.51 -4.45
CA LYS A 58 12.48 -1.76 -3.69
C LYS A 58 11.43 -1.77 -2.60
N ILE A 59 11.01 -2.96 -2.17
CA ILE A 59 10.07 -3.08 -1.04
C ILE A 59 10.85 -2.76 0.25
N ARG A 60 10.36 -1.76 0.98
CA ARG A 60 10.89 -1.35 2.29
C ARG A 60 10.09 -1.93 3.44
N GLY A 61 8.81 -2.21 3.23
CA GLY A 61 7.94 -2.77 4.27
C GLY A 61 6.64 -3.33 3.69
N LYS A 62 5.97 -4.18 4.47
CA LYS A 62 4.65 -4.73 4.14
C LYS A 62 3.80 -4.77 5.40
N ASN A 63 2.53 -4.41 5.27
CA ASN A 63 1.55 -4.51 6.35
C ASN A 63 0.38 -5.36 5.87
N SER A 64 0.05 -6.44 6.59
CA SER A 64 -1.12 -7.26 6.29
C SER A 64 -2.32 -6.84 7.13
N TYR A 65 -3.48 -6.68 6.50
CA TYR A 65 -4.75 -6.39 7.18
C TYR A 65 -5.80 -7.47 6.91
N GLY A 66 -5.37 -8.60 6.33
CA GLY A 66 -6.23 -9.65 5.85
C GLY A 66 -6.32 -10.85 6.78
N ASN A 67 -7.05 -10.74 7.89
CA ASN A 67 -7.26 -11.85 8.84
C ASN A 67 -5.95 -12.46 9.36
N ASP A 68 -5.02 -11.60 9.78
CA ASP A 68 -3.84 -12.04 10.53
C ASP A 68 -4.28 -12.32 11.98
N PRO A 69 -4.23 -13.58 12.47
CA PRO A 69 -4.48 -13.87 13.89
C PRO A 69 -3.45 -13.22 14.82
N TYR A 70 -2.40 -12.59 14.26
CA TYR A 70 -1.34 -11.91 15.00
C TYR A 70 -1.13 -10.48 14.47
N PRO A 71 -1.96 -9.50 14.85
CA PRO A 71 -1.65 -8.11 14.54
C PRO A 71 -0.29 -7.75 15.17
N PRO A 72 0.64 -7.10 14.46
CA PRO A 72 1.88 -6.65 15.06
C PRO A 72 1.55 -5.69 16.19
N LYS A 73 2.01 -6.00 17.40
CA LYS A 73 1.94 -5.09 18.54
C LYS A 73 2.73 -3.84 18.19
N GLY A 74 2.08 -2.69 18.35
CA GLY A 74 2.63 -1.37 18.08
C GLY A 74 3.90 -1.06 18.85
#